data_AF-A0A7Y3ABL6-F1
#
_entry.id   AF-A0A7Y3ABL6-F1
#
_cell.length_a   1.000
_cell.length_b   1.000
_cell.length_c   1.000
_cell.angle_alpha   90.00
_cell.angle_beta   90.00
_cell.angle_gamma   90.00
#
_symmetry.space_group_name_H-M   'P 1'
#
loop_
_entity.id
_entity.type
_entity.pdbx_description
1 polymer ?
#
loop_
_entity_poly.entity_id
_entity_poly.type
_entity_poly.pdbx_seq_one_letter_code
_entity_poly.pdbx_strand_id
1 'polypeptide(L)'
;MELVSIQIASAPSPIQIGTRTDQTGIFKTPVAEAVLTYSGVVGDTIADERHHGGPDQAVYVYSAEDYAWWAAELMHELPPGQFGENLTLSTFGEGTVRIGD
;
A
#
# COMPACT_ATOMS: atom_id res chain seq x y z
N MET A 1 9.88 -15.38 -1.52
CA MET A 1 9.37 -14.00 -1.40
C MET A 1 9.81 -13.25 -2.65
N GLU A 2 8.86 -12.80 -3.45
CA GLU A 2 9.11 -12.05 -4.69
C GLU A 2 8.24 -10.79 -4.71
N LEU A 3 8.74 -9.72 -5.32
CA LEU A 3 7.97 -8.50 -5.54
C LEU A 3 7.04 -8.69 -6.73
N VAL A 4 5.72 -8.60 -6.50
CA VAL A 4 4.69 -8.79 -7.52
C VAL A 4 4.33 -7.48 -8.20
N SER A 5 4.19 -6.41 -7.42
CA SER A 5 3.77 -5.11 -7.94
C SER A 5 4.22 -3.97 -7.01
N ILE A 6 4.43 -2.79 -7.60
CA ILE A 6 4.75 -1.54 -6.91
C ILE A 6 3.62 -0.57 -7.20
N GLN A 7 3.11 0.14 -6.19
CA GLN A 7 2.05 1.13 -6.35
C GLN A 7 2.38 2.43 -5.62
N ILE A 8 1.96 3.54 -6.22
CA ILE A 8 1.97 4.86 -5.58
C ILE A 8 0.67 5.60 -5.88
N ALA A 9 0.32 6.58 -5.06
CA ALA A 9 -0.65 7.61 -5.36
C ALA A 9 0.11 8.86 -5.79
N SER A 10 0.16 9.14 -7.10
CA SER A 10 0.91 10.30 -7.62
C SER A 10 0.29 11.66 -7.29
N ALA A 11 -0.95 11.66 -6.81
CA ALA A 11 -1.66 12.83 -6.32
C ALA A 11 -2.72 12.42 -5.29
N PRO A 12 -3.09 13.31 -4.36
CA PRO A 12 -4.22 13.06 -3.48
C PRO A 12 -5.52 12.96 -4.27
N SER A 13 -6.39 12.08 -3.82
CA SER A 13 -7.72 11.88 -4.38
C SER A 13 -8.78 12.23 -3.33
N PRO A 14 -9.93 12.78 -3.74
CA PRO A 14 -11.01 13.05 -2.80
C PRO A 14 -11.64 11.74 -2.31
N ILE A 15 -11.98 11.70 -1.02
CA ILE A 15 -12.76 10.62 -0.40
C ILE A 15 -13.89 11.21 0.44
N GLN A 16 -15.06 10.57 0.39
CA GLN A 16 -16.21 10.95 1.20
C GLN A 16 -16.21 10.14 2.49
N ILE A 17 -16.16 10.82 3.63
CA ILE A 17 -16.21 10.20 4.97
C ILE A 17 -17.46 10.72 5.69
N GLY A 18 -18.57 9.97 5.60
CA GLY A 18 -19.86 10.45 6.08
C GLY A 18 -20.30 11.69 5.30
N THR A 19 -20.41 12.85 5.97
CA THR A 19 -20.82 14.12 5.34
C THR A 19 -19.67 15.02 4.90
N ARG A 20 -18.42 14.69 5.27
CA ARG A 20 -17.23 15.48 4.89
C ARG A 20 -16.51 14.87 3.70
N THR A 21 -15.96 15.72 2.83
CA THR A 21 -15.00 15.34 1.80
C THR A 21 -13.59 15.64 2.30
N ASP A 22 -12.67 14.70 2.14
CA ASP A 22 -11.26 14.84 2.51
C ASP A 22 -10.35 14.38 1.36
N GLN A 23 -9.05 14.58 1.50
CA GLN A 23 -8.03 14.06 0.57
C GLN A 23 -7.39 12.78 1.11
N THR A 24 -7.02 11.87 0.22
CA THR A 24 -6.36 10.62 0.58
C THR A 24 -5.33 10.19 -0.45
N GLY A 25 -4.28 9.51 0.01
CA GLY A 25 -3.31 8.79 -0.82
C GLY A 25 -3.53 7.27 -0.83
N ILE A 26 -4.68 6.79 -0.33
CA ILE A 26 -4.98 5.36 -0.24
C ILE A 26 -5.20 4.71 -1.62
N PHE A 27 -5.68 5.47 -2.60
CA PHE A 27 -5.92 4.97 -3.95
C PHE A 27 -4.61 4.99 -4.75
N LYS A 28 -3.79 3.95 -4.55
CA LYS A 28 -2.54 3.77 -5.26
C LYS A 28 -2.76 2.97 -6.54
N THR A 29 -1.98 3.28 -7.57
CA THR A 29 -2.01 2.59 -8.85
C THR A 29 -0.64 1.97 -9.17
N PRO A 30 -0.60 0.81 -9.85
CA PRO A 30 0.66 0.18 -10.22
C PRO A 30 1.60 1.07 -11.05
N VAL A 31 2.89 1.03 -10.73
CA VAL A 31 3.98 1.67 -11.47
C VAL A 31 5.08 0.64 -11.78
N ALA A 32 5.85 0.89 -12.84
CA ALA A 32 6.92 -0.01 -13.26
C ALA A 32 8.11 0.00 -12.28
N GLU A 33 8.39 1.15 -11.69
CA GLU A 33 9.51 1.36 -10.77
C GLU A 33 9.18 2.48 -9.78
N ALA A 34 9.84 2.47 -8.64
CA ALA A 34 9.78 3.53 -7.65
C ALA A 34 11.12 3.65 -6.91
N VAL A 35 11.38 4.82 -6.34
CA VAL A 35 12.56 5.09 -5.52
C VAL A 35 12.13 5.16 -4.06
N LEU A 36 12.66 4.28 -3.22
CA LEU A 36 12.46 4.31 -1.77
C LEU A 36 13.57 5.14 -1.11
N THR A 37 13.17 6.06 -0.22
CA THR A 37 14.07 6.85 0.63
C THR A 37 13.84 6.53 2.10
N TYR A 38 14.67 7.09 2.97
CA TYR A 38 14.52 6.95 4.42
C TYR A 38 13.14 7.40 4.94
N SER A 39 12.50 8.37 4.29
CA SER A 39 11.24 8.95 4.75
C SER A 39 10.00 8.51 3.98
N GLY A 40 10.16 7.74 2.90
CA GLY A 40 9.04 7.36 2.04
C GLY A 40 9.42 6.99 0.61
N VAL A 41 8.42 6.50 -0.13
CA VAL A 41 8.49 6.29 -1.59
C VAL A 41 8.36 7.64 -2.30
N VAL A 42 9.31 7.97 -3.18
CA VAL A 42 9.30 9.23 -3.94
C VAL A 42 8.08 9.31 -4.85
N GLY A 43 7.34 10.42 -4.75
CA GLY A 43 6.16 10.68 -5.57
C GLY A 43 4.88 10.02 -5.05
N ASP A 44 4.96 9.25 -3.96
CA ASP A 44 3.76 8.74 -3.27
C ASP A 44 3.11 9.83 -2.41
N THR A 45 1.78 9.86 -2.38
CA THR A 45 1.02 10.86 -1.64
C THR A 45 0.71 10.36 -0.23
N ILE A 46 1.09 11.16 0.77
CA ILE A 46 0.68 10.99 2.16
C ILE A 46 -0.17 12.20 2.54
N ALA A 47 -1.48 12.01 2.70
CA ALA A 47 -2.42 13.13 2.91
C ALA A 47 -2.36 13.73 4.33
N ASP A 48 -1.93 12.96 5.33
CA ASP A 48 -1.75 13.41 6.71
C ASP A 48 -0.36 12.99 7.23
N GLU A 49 0.64 13.79 6.88
CA GLU A 49 2.05 13.58 7.27
C GLU A 49 2.30 13.70 8.78
N ARG A 50 1.33 14.23 9.55
CA ARG A 50 1.48 14.33 11.01
C ARG A 50 1.36 12.95 11.68
N HIS A 51 0.53 12.08 11.11
CA HIS A 51 0.24 10.75 11.67
C HIS A 51 0.69 9.59 10.78
N HIS A 52 0.93 9.85 9.49
CA HIS A 52 1.33 8.85 8.51
C HIS A 52 2.68 9.17 7.87
N GLY A 53 3.38 8.11 7.45
CA GLY A 53 4.66 8.22 6.77
C GLY A 53 5.83 8.46 7.72
N GLY A 54 6.92 8.98 7.17
CA GLY A 54 8.17 9.08 7.90
C GLY A 54 8.89 7.72 8.04
N PRO A 55 10.02 7.68 8.75
CA PRO A 55 10.92 6.53 8.68
C PRO A 55 10.34 5.21 9.16
N ASP A 56 9.50 5.25 10.19
CA ASP A 56 8.87 4.05 10.75
C ASP A 56 7.66 3.57 9.92
N GLN A 57 7.24 4.36 8.92
CA GLN A 57 6.13 4.05 8.02
C GLN A 57 6.48 4.42 6.56
N ALA A 58 7.75 4.26 6.18
CA ALA A 58 8.27 4.72 4.89
C ALA A 58 7.73 3.91 3.70
N VAL A 59 7.35 2.66 3.94
CA VAL A 59 6.80 1.77 2.92
C VAL A 59 5.76 0.87 3.55
N TYR A 60 4.62 0.70 2.88
CA TYR A 60 3.60 -0.26 3.29
C TYR A 60 3.63 -1.49 2.39
N VAL A 61 3.66 -2.68 2.99
CA VAL A 61 3.79 -3.97 2.30
C VAL A 61 2.56 -4.83 2.58
N TYR A 62 2.04 -5.51 1.56
CA TYR A 62 0.94 -6.46 1.67
C TYR A 62 1.20 -7.72 0.85
N SER A 63 0.58 -8.85 1.19
CA SER A 63 0.83 -10.12 0.49
C SER A 63 -0.26 -10.47 -0.54
N ALA A 64 0.17 -11.09 -1.64
CA ALA A 64 -0.73 -11.65 -2.64
C ALA A 64 -1.54 -12.83 -2.09
N GLU A 65 -1.04 -13.53 -1.07
CA GLU A 65 -1.78 -14.56 -0.33
C GLU A 65 -2.99 -13.98 0.41
N ASP A 66 -2.81 -12.84 1.09
CA ASP A 66 -3.90 -12.13 1.77
C ASP A 66 -4.91 -11.59 0.74
N TYR A 67 -4.43 -11.07 -0.39
CA TYR A 67 -5.29 -10.70 -1.52
C TYR A 67 -6.16 -11.87 -1.99
N ALA A 68 -5.58 -13.05 -2.18
CA ALA A 68 -6.30 -14.25 -2.61
C ALA A 68 -7.35 -14.67 -1.57
N TRP A 69 -7.02 -14.58 -0.28
CA TRP A 69 -7.95 -14.86 0.80
C TRP A 69 -9.14 -13.88 0.80
N TRP A 70 -8.88 -12.58 0.74
CA TRP A 70 -9.94 -11.56 0.68
C TRP A 70 -10.78 -11.66 -0.58
N ALA A 71 -10.17 -11.95 -1.73
CA ALA A 71 -10.89 -12.12 -2.98
C ALA A 71 -11.89 -13.28 -2.91
N ALA A 72 -11.51 -14.37 -2.24
CA ALA A 72 -12.39 -15.50 -1.98
C ALA A 72 -13.52 -15.13 -1.01
N GLU A 73 -13.20 -14.48 0.12
CA GLU A 73 -14.18 -14.08 1.14
C GLU A 73 -15.22 -13.09 0.59
N LEU A 74 -14.77 -12.14 -0.24
CA LEU A 74 -15.62 -11.11 -0.83
C LEU A 74 -16.27 -11.54 -2.15
N MET A 75 -15.90 -12.69 -2.70
CA MET A 75 -16.28 -13.15 -4.04
C MET A 75 -16.03 -12.07 -5.12
N HIS A 76 -14.89 -11.39 -5.03
CA HIS A 76 -14.54 -10.26 -5.88
C HIS A 76 -13.04 -10.23 -6.15
N GLU A 77 -12.64 -9.94 -7.39
CA GLU A 77 -11.22 -9.73 -7.70
C GLU A 77 -10.72 -8.43 -7.07
N LEU A 78 -9.55 -8.49 -6.44
CA LEU A 78 -8.94 -7.34 -5.76
C LEU A 78 -7.58 -7.05 -6.42
N PRO A 79 -7.41 -5.90 -7.10
CA PRO A 79 -6.14 -5.56 -7.72
C PRO A 79 -5.10 -5.06 -6.69
N PRO A 80 -3.80 -5.18 -6.98
CA PRO A 80 -2.74 -4.54 -6.19
C PRO A 80 -3.00 -3.03 -5.97
N GLY A 81 -2.68 -2.53 -4.79
CA GLY A 81 -2.92 -1.16 -4.33
C GLY A 81 -4.30 -0.95 -3.68
N GLN A 82 -5.20 -1.93 -3.73
CA GLN A 82 -6.53 -1.87 -3.12
C GLN A 82 -6.50 -1.62 -1.60
N PHE A 83 -5.48 -2.10 -0.89
CA PHE A 83 -5.29 -1.84 0.54
C PHE A 83 -4.45 -0.59 0.82
N GLY A 84 -4.01 0.12 -0.23
CA GLY A 84 -3.19 1.31 -0.14
C GLY A 84 -1.71 1.03 0.12
N GLU A 85 -1.27 -0.21 -0.09
CA GLU A 85 0.12 -0.64 0.02
C GLU A 85 0.99 -0.10 -1.13
N ASN A 86 2.28 0.04 -0.86
CA ASN A 86 3.26 0.40 -1.88
C ASN A 86 3.84 -0.82 -2.59
N LEU A 87 3.96 -1.94 -1.87
CA LEU A 87 4.57 -3.17 -2.38
C LEU A 87 3.63 -4.35 -2.12
N THR A 88 3.30 -5.07 -3.19
CA THR A 88 2.65 -6.38 -3.08
C THR A 88 3.72 -7.45 -3.21
N LEU A 89 3.89 -8.29 -2.19
CA LEU A 89 4.80 -9.45 -2.23
C LEU A 89 4.01 -10.73 -2.50
N SER A 90 4.61 -11.71 -3.16
CA SER A 90 3.93 -12.98 -3.45
C SER A 90 3.50 -13.74 -2.20
N THR A 91 4.32 -13.67 -1.16
CA THR A 91 4.13 -14.25 0.17
C THR A 91 5.13 -13.60 1.11
N PHE A 92 4.90 -13.66 2.42
CA PHE A 92 5.91 -13.33 3.42
C PHE A 92 6.92 -14.47 3.70
N GLY A 93 6.78 -15.60 2.99
CA GLY A 93 7.70 -16.74 3.07
C GLY A 93 7.27 -17.81 4.08
N GLU A 94 8.09 -18.84 4.23
CA GLU A 94 7.84 -19.93 5.18
C GLU A 94 8.16 -19.46 6.60
N GLY A 95 7.16 -18.94 7.32
CA GLY A 95 7.28 -18.55 8.73
C GLY A 95 6.54 -17.26 9.08
N THR A 96 6.63 -16.85 10.34
CA THR A 96 6.09 -15.57 10.81
C THR A 96 7.10 -14.45 10.56
N VAL A 97 6.65 -13.37 9.91
CA VAL A 97 7.40 -12.10 9.83
C VAL A 97 7.70 -11.58 11.23
N ARG A 98 8.93 -11.13 11.47
CA ARG A 98 9.36 -10.61 12.78
C ARG A 98 9.66 -9.12 12.72
N ILE A 99 9.48 -8.47 13.86
CA ILE A 99 9.94 -7.08 14.02
C ILE A 99 11.47 -7.08 13.89
N GLY A 100 11.99 -6.31 12.93
CA GLY A 100 13.42 -6.16 12.67
C GLY A 100 13.98 -7.03 11.54
N ASP A 101 13.15 -7.85 10.89
CA ASP A 101 13.45 -8.38 9.55
C ASP A 101 13.51 -7.23 8.53
#